data_AF-A0A5C6MBD7-F1
#
_entry.id   AF-A0A5C6MBD7-F1
#
_cell.length_a   1.000
_cell.length_b   1.000
_cell.length_c   1.000
_cell.angle_alpha   90.00
_cell.angle_beta   90.00
_cell.angle_gamma   90.00
#
_symmetry.space_group_name_H-M   'P 1'
#
loop_
_entity.id
_entity.type
_entity.pdbx_description
1 polymer ?
#
loop_
_entity_poly.entity_id
_entity_poly.type
_entity_poly.pdbx_seq_one_letter_code
_entity_poly.pdbx_strand_id
1 'polypeptide(L)'
;MLMLKMTVRPPASVREDSAAKTARPATAAVSWAGTETCLECHRDQHQSWLMTAHSRAMSPAMSGPEPADGDYQHAVSGRWYQSRQRDGVLWHSEAALTAAGQPEGPALDVPLKYLVGSGRHSRTYLAELDGFLTESPLTWYASSGLWSMSPGYDHADQQGFERPVDAGCLICHSGRIESPGGAFHRLKIGEMAIGCERCHGAGEGHVQYQRSVRLTDKRAAGTTDSIVNPSKLSRDLQDAICAQCHLRGDATVLSRGRTAADCIPGRPLTDVRIDWFLSTGDGGMRVTGHSDQMSASQCWKQSGTLTCTTCHAGHPGVSESGVSAEASTAGYYREVCLKCHTVEACRETAESRRATVPEDNCIKCHMPQVSTDIPHIAFTHHRIGVHHAERPLASDLGLAKLVPFGDVSEVSIAELQRSHALACAEFASRAPTPELAAEFRERAVRELSAVVRLSGTDGDSAAALARLLWENGDLSGVERLANAALQDGELSVGGRVNALFLLGDSLLQQRRFREAVIPLRQLTVLRRMSEDWLILGLSEFQSGDQEAGLESVRKAAAIQPFRRDISETLKKLTAAAGVP
;
A
#
# COMPACT_ATOMS: atom_id res chain seq x y z
N MET A 1 -4.49 30.64 56.29
CA MET A 1 -4.53 32.02 55.76
C MET A 1 -3.10 32.55 55.75
N LEU A 2 -2.40 32.41 54.62
CA LEU A 2 -1.18 33.16 54.32
C LEU A 2 -0.98 33.12 52.80
N MET A 3 -1.16 34.27 52.15
CA MET A 3 -0.89 34.50 50.73
C MET A 3 0.61 34.70 50.53
N LEU A 4 1.20 34.05 49.52
CA LEU A 4 2.54 34.38 49.01
C LEU A 4 2.44 34.75 47.51
N LYS A 5 2.91 35.96 47.20
CA LYS A 5 2.87 36.60 45.87
C LYS A 5 3.73 35.84 44.87
N MET A 6 3.14 35.45 43.74
CA MET A 6 3.86 34.96 42.56
C MET A 6 4.47 36.15 41.80
N THR A 7 5.78 36.11 41.56
CA THR A 7 6.46 37.00 40.62
C THR A 7 6.70 36.25 39.30
N VAL A 8 6.24 36.83 38.20
CA VAL A 8 6.33 36.29 36.84
C VAL A 8 7.74 36.53 36.31
N ARG A 9 8.42 35.46 35.85
CA ARG A 9 9.65 35.53 35.05
C ARG A 9 9.27 35.49 33.56
N PRO A 10 9.81 36.38 32.71
CA PRO A 10 9.50 36.38 31.28
C PRO A 10 10.07 35.12 30.59
N PRO A 11 9.41 34.64 29.52
CA PRO A 11 9.90 33.48 28.76
C PRO A 11 11.23 33.79 28.08
N ALA A 12 12.14 32.82 28.15
CA ALA A 12 13.42 32.85 27.46
C ALA A 12 13.20 32.99 25.94
N SER A 13 14.04 33.82 25.34
CA SER A 13 14.08 34.15 23.91
C SER A 13 14.05 32.90 23.02
N VAL A 14 13.10 32.90 22.08
CA VAL A 14 13.03 31.99 20.93
C VAL A 14 14.32 32.14 20.13
N ARG A 15 15.10 31.06 20.01
CA ARG A 15 16.12 30.96 18.97
C ARG A 15 15.40 30.65 17.66
N GLU A 16 15.52 31.54 16.69
CA GLU A 16 15.24 31.23 15.29
C GLU A 16 16.22 30.15 14.86
N ASP A 17 15.78 28.89 14.81
CA ASP A 17 16.57 27.82 14.24
C ASP A 17 16.60 27.97 12.73
N SER A 18 17.79 28.25 12.22
CA SER A 18 18.12 28.26 10.80
C SER A 18 17.67 26.94 10.18
N ALA A 19 16.99 27.01 9.03
CA ALA A 19 16.57 25.90 8.20
C ALA A 19 17.65 24.80 8.14
N ALA A 20 17.47 23.75 8.96
CA ALA A 20 18.24 22.54 8.86
C ALA A 20 17.86 21.89 7.53
N LYS A 21 18.72 22.08 6.52
CA LYS A 21 18.72 21.24 5.33
C LYS A 21 18.96 19.82 5.80
N THR A 22 17.90 19.05 6.00
CA THR A 22 17.95 17.59 6.14
C THR A 22 18.26 17.01 4.77
N ALA A 23 19.47 17.25 4.28
CA ALA A 23 19.97 16.54 3.12
C ALA A 23 19.98 15.04 3.47
N ARG A 24 19.39 14.23 2.59
CA ARG A 24 19.50 12.77 2.60
C ARG A 24 20.95 12.41 2.94
N PRO A 25 21.23 11.75 4.08
CA PRO A 25 22.55 11.18 4.30
C PRO A 25 22.82 10.28 3.10
N ALA A 26 23.99 10.41 2.47
CA ALA A 26 24.41 9.48 1.43
C ALA A 26 24.39 8.08 2.06
N THR A 27 23.31 7.34 1.85
CA THR A 27 23.22 5.96 2.28
C THR A 27 24.28 5.25 1.46
N ALA A 28 25.29 4.69 2.12
CA ALA A 28 26.19 3.73 1.50
C ALA A 28 25.32 2.76 0.69
N ALA A 29 25.69 2.51 -0.57
CA ALA A 29 24.87 1.72 -1.49
C ALA A 29 24.42 0.42 -0.80
N VAL A 30 23.13 0.34 -0.48
CA VAL A 30 22.55 -0.82 0.20
C VAL A 30 22.66 -1.98 -0.76
N SER A 31 23.53 -2.93 -0.45
CA SER A 31 23.78 -4.09 -1.30
C SER A 31 23.01 -5.29 -0.75
N TRP A 32 22.15 -5.85 -1.60
CA TRP A 32 21.28 -6.97 -1.31
C TRP A 32 21.91 -8.25 -1.84
N ALA A 33 21.88 -9.32 -1.05
CA ALA A 33 22.45 -10.62 -1.41
C ALA A 33 21.43 -11.54 -2.11
N GLY A 34 20.13 -11.32 -1.88
CA GLY A 34 19.06 -12.22 -2.31
C GLY A 34 18.95 -13.49 -1.47
N THR A 35 17.72 -14.00 -1.31
CA THR A 35 17.41 -15.17 -0.46
C THR A 35 18.21 -16.42 -0.81
N GLU A 36 18.50 -16.67 -2.09
CA GLU A 36 19.29 -17.83 -2.53
C GLU A 36 20.72 -17.85 -1.97
N THR A 37 21.31 -16.67 -1.75
CA THR A 37 22.65 -16.58 -1.13
C THR A 37 22.61 -17.03 0.34
N CYS A 38 21.48 -16.80 1.04
CA CYS A 38 21.31 -17.21 2.44
C CYS A 38 21.28 -18.73 2.59
N LEU A 39 20.74 -19.47 1.60
CA LEU A 39 20.65 -20.94 1.60
C LEU A 39 22.01 -21.63 1.73
N GLU A 40 23.09 -20.99 1.28
CA GLU A 40 24.46 -21.53 1.38
C GLU A 40 24.86 -21.85 2.83
N CYS A 41 24.36 -21.07 3.80
CA CYS A 41 24.69 -21.21 5.22
C CYS A 41 23.48 -21.52 6.11
N HIS A 42 22.27 -21.13 5.72
CA HIS A 42 21.05 -21.18 6.52
C HIS A 42 19.99 -22.10 5.91
N ARG A 43 20.35 -23.36 5.66
CA ARG A 43 19.47 -24.34 5.00
C ARG A 43 18.17 -24.59 5.74
N ASP A 44 18.23 -24.78 7.05
CA ASP A 44 17.06 -25.10 7.85
C ASP A 44 16.07 -23.93 7.90
N GLN A 45 16.58 -22.69 8.06
CA GLN A 45 15.75 -21.49 8.04
C GLN A 45 15.14 -21.27 6.65
N HIS A 46 15.88 -21.53 5.57
CA HIS A 46 15.36 -21.41 4.21
C HIS A 46 14.24 -22.44 3.94
N GLN A 47 14.45 -23.71 4.30
CA GLN A 47 13.42 -24.75 4.16
C GLN A 47 12.17 -24.43 5.00
N SER A 48 12.36 -23.95 6.22
CA SER A 48 11.28 -23.47 7.07
C SER A 48 10.52 -22.30 6.43
N TRP A 49 11.24 -21.31 5.89
CA TRP A 49 10.66 -20.13 5.24
C TRP A 49 9.81 -20.50 4.03
N LEU A 50 10.24 -21.47 3.20
CA LEU A 50 9.47 -21.97 2.06
C LEU A 50 8.09 -22.51 2.43
N MET A 51 7.85 -22.87 3.70
CA MET A 51 6.54 -23.33 4.16
C MET A 51 5.60 -22.17 4.50
N THR A 52 6.12 -20.96 4.70
CA THR A 52 5.36 -19.77 5.08
C THR A 52 4.61 -19.16 3.90
N ALA A 53 3.53 -18.43 4.18
CA ALA A 53 2.83 -17.64 3.15
C ALA A 53 3.69 -16.50 2.57
N HIS A 54 4.69 -16.01 3.30
CA HIS A 54 5.61 -14.97 2.84
C HIS A 54 6.44 -15.43 1.63
N SER A 55 6.90 -16.68 1.63
CA SER A 55 7.61 -17.27 0.48
C SER A 55 6.77 -17.39 -0.80
N ARG A 56 5.43 -17.31 -0.65
CA ARG A 56 4.45 -17.41 -1.73
C ARG A 56 3.62 -16.13 -1.89
N ALA A 57 4.05 -15.02 -1.30
CA ALA A 57 3.30 -13.77 -1.32
C ALA A 57 3.13 -13.21 -2.75
N MET A 58 4.06 -13.55 -3.64
CA MET A 58 3.98 -13.28 -5.06
C MET A 58 4.79 -14.31 -5.85
N SER A 59 4.34 -14.62 -7.07
CA SER A 59 4.98 -15.58 -7.99
C SER A 59 4.61 -15.25 -9.45
N PRO A 60 5.25 -15.86 -10.46
CA PRO A 60 4.71 -15.83 -11.82
C PRO A 60 3.30 -16.44 -11.86
N ALA A 61 2.42 -15.92 -12.71
CA ALA A 61 1.15 -16.60 -12.96
C ALA A 61 1.42 -18.02 -13.49
N MET A 62 0.54 -18.98 -13.19
CA MET A 62 0.68 -20.39 -13.59
C MET A 62 1.89 -21.13 -12.96
N SER A 63 2.51 -20.62 -11.89
CA SER A 63 3.63 -21.31 -11.22
C SER A 63 3.24 -22.55 -10.41
N GLY A 64 1.95 -22.87 -10.35
CA GLY A 64 1.37 -24.03 -9.69
C GLY A 64 -0.05 -24.28 -10.20
N PRO A 65 -0.83 -25.16 -9.55
CA PRO A 65 -2.22 -25.40 -9.93
C PRO A 65 -3.02 -24.09 -9.92
N GLU A 66 -3.65 -23.77 -11.06
CA GLU A 66 -4.57 -22.65 -11.17
C GLU A 66 -6.02 -23.09 -10.99
N PRO A 67 -6.91 -22.18 -10.56
CA PRO A 67 -8.34 -22.41 -10.57
C PRO A 67 -8.86 -22.78 -11.96
N ALA A 68 -10.03 -23.44 -11.99
CA ALA A 68 -10.71 -23.72 -13.24
C ALA A 68 -11.13 -22.42 -13.95
N ASP A 69 -11.21 -22.51 -15.28
CA ASP A 69 -11.79 -21.48 -16.13
C ASP A 69 -13.17 -21.06 -15.61
N GLY A 70 -13.48 -19.77 -15.72
CA GLY A 70 -14.74 -19.24 -15.21
C GLY A 70 -15.11 -17.90 -15.81
N ASP A 71 -16.39 -17.57 -15.66
CA ASP A 71 -16.98 -16.32 -16.14
C ASP A 71 -17.56 -15.57 -14.96
N TYR A 72 -17.52 -14.24 -15.03
CA TYR A 72 -18.09 -13.38 -14.01
C TYR A 72 -18.76 -12.16 -14.64
N GLN A 73 -20.02 -11.95 -14.31
CA GLN A 73 -20.79 -10.78 -14.73
C GLN A 73 -20.86 -9.77 -13.58
N HIS A 74 -20.31 -8.58 -13.80
CA HIS A 74 -20.38 -7.49 -12.85
C HIS A 74 -21.50 -6.52 -13.23
N ALA A 75 -22.71 -6.78 -12.71
CA ALA A 75 -23.91 -6.03 -13.04
C ALA A 75 -23.78 -4.52 -12.81
N VAL A 76 -23.08 -4.11 -11.74
CA VAL A 76 -22.92 -2.69 -11.36
C VAL A 76 -22.16 -1.91 -12.43
N SER A 77 -21.08 -2.49 -12.99
CA SER A 77 -20.31 -1.85 -14.08
C SER A 77 -20.84 -2.15 -15.49
N GLY A 78 -21.79 -3.08 -15.63
CA GLY A 78 -22.24 -3.57 -16.94
C GLY A 78 -21.13 -4.24 -17.76
N ARG A 79 -20.15 -4.87 -17.08
CA ARG A 79 -19.03 -5.56 -17.71
C ARG A 79 -19.06 -7.04 -17.40
N TRP A 80 -18.47 -7.80 -18.30
CA TRP A 80 -18.29 -9.24 -18.19
C TRP A 80 -16.84 -9.61 -18.32
N TYR A 81 -16.44 -10.58 -17.51
CA TYR A 81 -15.07 -11.03 -17.37
C TYR A 81 -14.97 -12.53 -17.56
N GLN A 82 -13.85 -12.98 -18.11
CA GLN A 82 -13.50 -14.39 -18.21
C GLN A 82 -12.09 -14.64 -17.69
N SER A 83 -11.89 -15.80 -17.09
CA SER A 83 -10.57 -16.39 -16.87
C SER A 83 -10.44 -17.65 -17.72
N ARG A 84 -9.40 -17.73 -18.55
CA ARG A 84 -9.13 -18.85 -19.45
C ARG A 84 -7.66 -19.22 -19.48
N GLN A 85 -7.37 -20.50 -19.34
CA GLN A 85 -6.04 -21.05 -19.60
C GLN A 85 -5.91 -21.40 -21.09
N ARG A 86 -4.96 -20.76 -21.79
CA ARG A 86 -4.69 -20.99 -23.23
C ARG A 86 -3.19 -21.06 -23.46
N ASP A 87 -2.73 -22.14 -24.07
CA ASP A 87 -1.32 -22.36 -24.45
C ASP A 87 -0.32 -22.15 -23.29
N GLY A 88 -0.70 -22.58 -22.08
CA GLY A 88 0.13 -22.45 -20.88
C GLY A 88 0.17 -21.03 -20.28
N VAL A 89 -0.68 -20.13 -20.77
CA VAL A 89 -0.84 -18.76 -20.27
C VAL A 89 -2.23 -18.60 -19.67
N LEU A 90 -2.31 -17.95 -18.51
CA LEU A 90 -3.59 -17.50 -17.96
C LEU A 90 -3.97 -16.18 -18.62
N TRP A 91 -5.21 -16.09 -19.09
CA TRP A 91 -5.75 -14.90 -19.71
C TRP A 91 -7.02 -14.47 -19.02
N HIS A 92 -7.12 -13.16 -18.79
CA HIS A 92 -8.35 -12.55 -18.33
C HIS A 92 -8.87 -11.63 -19.43
N SER A 93 -10.14 -11.79 -19.77
CA SER A 93 -10.80 -11.00 -20.79
C SER A 93 -11.87 -10.10 -20.16
N GLU A 94 -12.13 -8.95 -20.77
CA GLU A 94 -13.12 -7.98 -20.35
C GLU A 94 -13.95 -7.54 -21.57
N ALA A 95 -15.27 -7.51 -21.43
CA ALA A 95 -16.19 -7.02 -22.46
C ALA A 95 -17.33 -6.20 -21.85
N ALA A 96 -17.90 -5.29 -22.65
CA ALA A 96 -19.14 -4.62 -22.31
C ALA A 96 -20.33 -5.59 -22.40
N LEU A 97 -21.39 -5.34 -21.64
CA LEU A 97 -22.64 -6.07 -21.75
C LEU A 97 -23.72 -5.24 -22.44
N THR A 98 -24.50 -5.91 -23.29
CA THR A 98 -25.77 -5.41 -23.81
C THR A 98 -26.81 -5.28 -22.68
N ALA A 99 -27.91 -4.58 -22.95
CA ALA A 99 -29.07 -4.51 -22.04
C ALA A 99 -29.68 -5.89 -21.72
N ALA A 100 -29.46 -6.90 -22.57
CA ALA A 100 -29.87 -8.28 -22.35
C ALA A 100 -28.83 -9.12 -21.57
N GLY A 101 -27.75 -8.49 -21.08
CA GLY A 101 -26.70 -9.15 -20.31
C GLY A 101 -25.77 -10.04 -21.14
N GLN A 102 -25.73 -9.86 -22.46
CA GLN A 102 -24.82 -10.58 -23.36
C GLN A 102 -23.58 -9.74 -23.69
N PRO A 103 -22.37 -10.31 -23.81
CA PRO A 103 -21.19 -9.58 -24.23
C PRO A 103 -21.39 -8.86 -25.57
N GLU A 104 -20.95 -7.60 -25.66
CA GLU A 104 -21.04 -6.74 -26.84
C GLU A 104 -19.65 -6.31 -27.31
N GLY A 105 -19.42 -6.39 -28.63
CA GLY A 105 -18.19 -5.91 -29.26
C GLY A 105 -16.97 -6.81 -28.99
N PRO A 106 -15.76 -6.35 -29.41
CA PRO A 106 -14.53 -7.07 -29.13
C PRO A 106 -14.20 -7.00 -27.63
N ALA A 107 -13.77 -8.13 -27.07
CA ALA A 107 -13.23 -8.17 -25.72
C ALA A 107 -11.80 -7.63 -25.69
N LEU A 108 -11.44 -6.94 -24.62
CA LEU A 108 -10.04 -6.74 -24.25
C LEU A 108 -9.53 -8.04 -23.66
N ASP A 109 -8.45 -8.59 -24.21
CA ASP A 109 -7.93 -9.90 -23.83
C ASP A 109 -6.49 -9.76 -23.33
N VAL A 110 -6.26 -10.07 -22.05
CA VAL A 110 -5.04 -9.69 -21.33
C VAL A 110 -4.32 -10.91 -20.78
N PRO A 111 -3.05 -11.15 -21.16
CA PRO A 111 -2.25 -12.21 -20.58
C PRO A 111 -1.75 -11.79 -19.20
N LEU A 112 -1.89 -12.68 -18.22
CA LEU A 112 -1.45 -12.41 -16.84
C LEU A 112 0.00 -12.85 -16.67
N LYS A 113 0.78 -12.03 -15.95
CA LYS A 113 2.21 -12.24 -15.75
C LYS A 113 2.55 -12.67 -14.33
N TYR A 114 1.86 -12.09 -13.34
CA TYR A 114 2.14 -12.35 -11.93
C TYR A 114 0.89 -12.75 -11.16
N LEU A 115 1.10 -13.54 -10.12
CA LEU A 115 0.15 -13.88 -9.09
C LEU A 115 0.58 -13.21 -7.78
N VAL A 116 -0.33 -12.47 -7.16
CA VAL A 116 -0.21 -11.85 -5.84
C VAL A 116 -1.12 -12.59 -4.85
N GLY A 117 -0.56 -12.92 -3.69
CA GLY A 117 -1.19 -13.68 -2.64
C GLY A 117 -0.76 -15.15 -2.63
N SER A 118 -0.71 -15.74 -1.43
CA SER A 118 -0.30 -17.14 -1.22
C SER A 118 -1.29 -18.20 -1.70
N GLY A 119 -2.45 -17.78 -2.23
CA GLY A 119 -3.55 -18.67 -2.62
C GLY A 119 -4.39 -19.20 -1.47
N ARG A 120 -4.02 -18.93 -0.20
CA ARG A 120 -4.77 -19.40 0.98
C ARG A 120 -6.17 -18.78 1.09
N HIS A 121 -6.29 -17.49 0.77
CA HIS A 121 -7.55 -16.73 0.85
C HIS A 121 -8.02 -16.32 -0.54
N SER A 122 -7.10 -15.76 -1.32
CA SER A 122 -7.36 -15.31 -2.67
C SER A 122 -6.12 -15.45 -3.56
N ARG A 123 -6.36 -15.38 -4.88
CA ARG A 123 -5.36 -15.26 -5.94
C ARG A 123 -5.72 -14.06 -6.81
N THR A 124 -4.94 -13.00 -6.69
CA THR A 124 -5.11 -11.77 -7.48
C THR A 124 -4.00 -11.70 -8.51
N TYR A 125 -4.33 -11.32 -9.75
CA TYR A 125 -3.39 -11.39 -10.86
C TYR A 125 -2.99 -10.01 -11.34
N LEU A 126 -1.75 -9.89 -11.83
CA LEU A 126 -1.24 -8.68 -12.45
C LEU A 126 -0.87 -8.94 -13.90
N ALA A 127 -1.16 -7.97 -14.75
CA ALA A 127 -0.70 -7.92 -16.13
C ALA A 127 0.47 -6.93 -16.27
N GLU A 128 1.25 -7.08 -17.32
CA GLU A 128 2.25 -6.09 -17.73
C GLU A 128 1.93 -5.62 -19.14
N LEU A 129 1.37 -4.42 -19.26
CA LEU A 129 0.88 -3.82 -20.50
C LEU A 129 1.73 -2.61 -20.85
N ASP A 130 2.40 -2.59 -22.01
CA ASP A 130 3.34 -1.51 -22.38
C ASP A 130 4.47 -1.28 -21.34
N GLY A 131 4.85 -2.35 -20.63
CA GLY A 131 5.82 -2.31 -19.53
C GLY A 131 5.27 -1.71 -18.23
N PHE A 132 3.97 -1.56 -18.10
CA PHE A 132 3.29 -1.03 -16.91
C PHE A 132 2.52 -2.15 -16.21
N LEU A 133 2.68 -2.26 -14.89
CA LEU A 133 1.96 -3.22 -14.08
C LEU A 133 0.55 -2.73 -13.79
N THR A 134 -0.43 -3.56 -14.08
CA THR A 134 -1.84 -3.29 -13.81
C THR A 134 -2.49 -4.46 -13.09
N GLU A 135 -3.42 -4.15 -12.21
CA GLU A 135 -4.20 -5.15 -11.49
C GLU A 135 -5.26 -5.72 -12.42
N SER A 136 -5.47 -7.03 -12.37
CA SER A 136 -6.61 -7.62 -13.06
C SER A 136 -7.90 -7.36 -12.28
N PRO A 137 -9.01 -7.03 -12.94
CA PRO A 137 -10.32 -6.84 -12.28
C PRO A 137 -10.88 -8.11 -11.63
N LEU A 138 -10.30 -9.28 -11.91
CA LEU A 138 -10.84 -10.57 -11.48
C LEU A 138 -9.87 -11.26 -10.50
N THR A 139 -10.40 -11.69 -9.36
CA THR A 139 -9.70 -12.42 -8.30
C THR A 139 -10.42 -13.74 -8.01
N TRP A 140 -9.65 -14.81 -7.79
CA TRP A 140 -10.20 -16.06 -7.29
C TRP A 140 -10.23 -16.06 -5.76
N TYR A 141 -11.37 -16.39 -5.16
CA TYR A 141 -11.52 -16.49 -3.71
C TYR A 141 -11.62 -17.96 -3.29
N ALA A 142 -10.66 -18.41 -2.48
CA ALA A 142 -10.54 -19.82 -2.09
C ALA A 142 -11.67 -20.28 -1.15
N SER A 143 -12.19 -19.39 -0.30
CA SER A 143 -13.28 -19.67 0.64
C SER A 143 -14.61 -19.96 -0.05
N SER A 144 -14.91 -19.24 -1.13
CA SER A 144 -16.12 -19.42 -1.93
C SER A 144 -15.92 -20.37 -3.12
N GLY A 145 -14.67 -20.59 -3.55
CA GLY A 145 -14.36 -21.39 -4.73
C GLY A 145 -14.89 -20.74 -6.02
N LEU A 146 -14.86 -19.40 -6.09
CA LEU A 146 -15.44 -18.64 -7.19
C LEU A 146 -14.56 -17.45 -7.59
N TRP A 147 -14.66 -17.08 -8.87
CA TRP A 147 -14.17 -15.82 -9.40
C TRP A 147 -15.10 -14.68 -9.02
N SER A 148 -14.55 -13.55 -8.60
CA SER A 148 -15.30 -12.32 -8.32
C SER A 148 -14.41 -11.09 -8.54
N MET A 149 -14.96 -9.89 -8.38
CA MET A 149 -14.21 -8.65 -8.51
C MET A 149 -13.01 -8.63 -7.55
N SER A 150 -11.88 -8.14 -8.06
CA SER A 150 -10.71 -7.82 -7.25
C SER A 150 -11.04 -6.72 -6.23
N PRO A 151 -10.30 -6.64 -5.11
CA PRO A 151 -10.54 -5.62 -4.09
C PRO A 151 -10.51 -4.20 -4.67
N GLY A 152 -11.55 -3.41 -4.39
CA GLY A 152 -11.66 -2.03 -4.88
C GLY A 152 -12.12 -1.90 -6.34
N TYR A 153 -12.74 -2.93 -6.91
CA TYR A 153 -13.36 -2.90 -8.24
C TYR A 153 -14.91 -3.01 -8.24
N ASP A 154 -15.52 -3.27 -7.07
CA ASP A 154 -16.97 -3.50 -6.94
C ASP A 154 -17.76 -2.18 -6.95
N HIS A 155 -17.63 -1.42 -8.03
CA HIS A 155 -18.31 -0.15 -8.30
C HIS A 155 -18.44 0.09 -9.81
N ALA A 156 -19.33 0.99 -10.21
CA ALA A 156 -19.72 1.16 -11.62
C ALA A 156 -18.61 1.74 -12.49
N ASP A 157 -17.83 2.67 -11.95
CA ASP A 157 -16.77 3.46 -12.59
C ASP A 157 -15.37 2.86 -12.41
N GLN A 158 -15.28 1.54 -12.18
CA GLN A 158 -14.01 0.84 -12.00
C GLN A 158 -13.09 0.92 -13.23
N GLN A 159 -11.78 0.83 -12.97
CA GLN A 159 -10.73 1.14 -13.95
C GLN A 159 -10.34 -0.02 -14.87
N GLY A 160 -10.97 -1.18 -14.81
CA GLY A 160 -10.61 -2.36 -15.62
C GLY A 160 -9.11 -2.69 -15.51
N PHE A 161 -8.50 -3.02 -16.66
CA PHE A 161 -7.06 -3.24 -16.77
C PHE A 161 -6.19 -1.97 -16.82
N GLU A 162 -6.76 -0.80 -16.51
CA GLU A 162 -6.00 0.44 -16.35
C GLU A 162 -5.49 0.63 -14.92
N ARG A 163 -6.14 0.04 -13.91
CA ARG A 163 -5.78 0.26 -12.49
C ARG A 163 -4.30 -0.04 -12.24
N PRO A 164 -3.52 0.95 -11.77
CA PRO A 164 -2.07 0.83 -11.68
C PRO A 164 -1.66 0.01 -10.45
N VAL A 165 -0.60 -0.78 -10.58
CA VAL A 165 0.07 -1.43 -9.46
C VAL A 165 1.40 -0.74 -9.21
N ASP A 166 1.42 0.11 -8.19
CA ASP A 166 2.59 0.88 -7.81
C ASP A 166 3.41 0.22 -6.70
N ALA A 167 4.47 0.92 -6.26
CA ALA A 167 5.33 0.45 -5.18
C ALA A 167 4.59 0.28 -3.85
N GLY A 168 3.50 1.03 -3.63
CA GLY A 168 2.67 0.94 -2.43
C GLY A 168 1.94 -0.40 -2.32
N CYS A 169 1.60 -1.02 -3.45
CA CYS A 169 1.11 -2.41 -3.47
C CYS A 169 2.26 -3.39 -3.23
N LEU A 170 3.32 -3.31 -4.04
CA LEU A 170 4.33 -4.39 -4.08
C LEU A 170 5.29 -4.41 -2.89
N ILE A 171 5.43 -3.32 -2.12
CA ILE A 171 6.30 -3.29 -0.93
C ILE A 171 5.87 -4.30 0.16
N CYS A 172 4.59 -4.68 0.16
CA CYS A 172 4.02 -5.68 1.06
C CYS A 172 3.85 -7.06 0.45
N HIS A 173 4.03 -7.20 -0.87
CA HIS A 173 3.80 -8.45 -1.59
C HIS A 173 5.07 -9.05 -2.20
N SER A 174 6.17 -8.29 -2.21
CA SER A 174 7.42 -8.73 -2.81
C SER A 174 8.66 -8.43 -1.97
N GLY A 175 9.74 -9.15 -2.27
CA GLY A 175 11.02 -9.05 -1.56
C GLY A 175 11.84 -7.86 -2.01
N ARG A 176 11.78 -7.51 -3.29
CA ARG A 176 12.50 -6.35 -3.81
C ARG A 176 11.85 -5.80 -5.06
N ILE A 177 11.64 -4.49 -5.07
CA ILE A 177 11.20 -3.72 -6.23
C ILE A 177 12.17 -2.58 -6.50
N GLU A 178 12.31 -2.26 -7.78
CA GLU A 178 12.98 -1.07 -8.26
C GLU A 178 11.97 -0.30 -9.13
N SER A 179 12.00 1.04 -9.07
CA SER A 179 11.25 1.92 -9.98
C SER A 179 12.26 2.61 -10.91
N PRO A 180 12.56 2.03 -12.09
CA PRO A 180 13.48 2.64 -13.04
C PRO A 180 12.96 4.00 -13.50
N GLY A 181 13.80 5.02 -13.45
CA GLY A 181 13.46 6.38 -13.90
C GLY A 181 12.35 7.06 -13.11
N GLY A 182 12.00 6.55 -11.92
CA GLY A 182 10.92 7.11 -11.09
C GLY A 182 9.53 6.92 -11.70
N ALA A 183 9.33 5.87 -12.50
CA ALA A 183 8.01 5.54 -13.05
C ALA A 183 7.03 5.10 -11.95
N PHE A 184 5.74 5.46 -12.11
CA PHE A 184 4.73 5.24 -11.08
C PHE A 184 4.40 3.75 -10.90
N HIS A 185 4.16 3.06 -12.01
CA HIS A 185 3.78 1.64 -12.00
C HIS A 185 4.49 0.82 -13.09
N ARG A 186 5.68 1.28 -13.51
CA ARG A 186 6.67 0.45 -14.23
C ARG A 186 7.73 0.04 -13.23
N LEU A 187 7.60 -1.16 -12.70
CA LEU A 187 8.44 -1.68 -11.62
C LEU A 187 9.20 -2.90 -12.09
N LYS A 188 10.46 -2.99 -11.69
CA LYS A 188 11.27 -4.20 -11.84
C LYS A 188 11.21 -4.97 -10.52
N ILE A 189 10.74 -6.22 -10.59
CA ILE A 189 10.66 -7.09 -9.42
C ILE A 189 11.97 -7.87 -9.33
N GLY A 190 12.83 -7.45 -8.39
CA GLY A 190 14.14 -8.07 -8.17
C GLY A 190 14.07 -9.35 -7.33
N GLU A 191 13.01 -9.51 -6.55
CA GLU A 191 12.68 -10.73 -5.81
C GLU A 191 11.17 -10.77 -5.57
N MET A 192 10.49 -11.81 -6.06
CA MET A 192 9.03 -11.91 -5.98
C MET A 192 8.55 -12.28 -4.59
N ALA A 193 9.16 -13.26 -3.93
CA ALA A 193 8.75 -13.66 -2.60
C ALA A 193 9.17 -12.60 -1.56
N ILE A 194 8.45 -12.50 -0.43
CA ILE A 194 8.93 -11.74 0.73
C ILE A 194 10.09 -12.54 1.34
N GLY A 195 11.30 -12.20 0.88
CA GLY A 195 12.55 -12.91 1.19
C GLY A 195 13.16 -12.55 2.54
N CYS A 196 14.30 -13.18 2.84
CA CYS A 196 15.01 -13.04 4.12
C CYS A 196 15.30 -11.57 4.46
N GLU A 197 15.74 -10.80 3.48
CA GLU A 197 16.22 -9.43 3.66
C GLU A 197 15.10 -8.41 3.96
N ARG A 198 13.82 -8.77 3.76
CA ARG A 198 12.68 -7.93 4.20
C ARG A 198 12.53 -7.88 5.72
N CYS A 199 13.00 -8.91 6.42
CA CYS A 199 12.98 -9.01 7.88
C CYS A 199 14.36 -8.79 8.51
N HIS A 200 15.43 -9.13 7.78
CA HIS A 200 16.79 -9.11 8.27
C HIS A 200 17.65 -7.95 7.73
N GLY A 201 17.11 -7.14 6.82
CA GLY A 201 17.86 -6.07 6.15
C GLY A 201 18.83 -6.62 5.10
N ALA A 202 19.54 -5.72 4.43
CA ALA A 202 20.43 -6.06 3.34
C ALA A 202 21.64 -6.90 3.82
N GLY A 203 21.83 -8.06 3.22
CA GLY A 203 22.72 -9.12 3.67
C GLY A 203 24.09 -9.16 3.02
N GLU A 204 24.37 -8.38 1.97
CA GLU A 204 25.64 -8.48 1.23
C GLU A 204 26.86 -8.26 2.15
N GLY A 205 26.79 -7.25 3.02
CA GLY A 205 27.87 -6.98 3.99
C GLY A 205 28.08 -8.14 4.96
N HIS A 206 27.00 -8.78 5.41
CA HIS A 206 27.05 -9.98 6.24
C HIS A 206 27.66 -11.17 5.49
N VAL A 207 27.23 -11.44 4.26
CA VAL A 207 27.74 -12.54 3.43
C VAL A 207 29.24 -12.38 3.18
N GLN A 208 29.69 -11.18 2.81
CA GLN A 208 31.11 -10.89 2.60
C GLN A 208 31.91 -11.06 3.89
N TYR A 209 31.40 -10.55 5.01
CA TYR A 209 32.01 -10.72 6.32
C TYR A 209 32.19 -12.21 6.66
N GLN A 210 31.12 -13.00 6.59
CA GLN A 210 31.16 -14.43 6.97
C GLN A 210 32.02 -15.28 6.02
N ARG A 211 32.00 -15.00 4.71
CA ARG A 211 32.90 -15.65 3.74
C ARG A 211 34.37 -15.36 4.05
N SER A 212 34.70 -14.11 4.43
CA SER A 212 36.08 -13.74 4.80
C SER A 212 36.59 -14.48 6.03
N VAL A 213 35.73 -14.61 7.06
CA VAL A 213 36.03 -15.34 8.29
C VAL A 213 36.27 -16.82 7.97
N ARG A 214 35.40 -17.46 7.17
CA ARG A 214 35.55 -18.87 6.78
C ARG A 214 36.81 -19.16 5.97
N LEU A 215 37.26 -18.22 5.12
CA LEU A 215 38.38 -18.45 4.21
C LEU A 215 39.75 -18.17 4.82
N THR A 216 39.84 -17.27 5.81
CA THR A 216 41.15 -16.74 6.25
C THR A 216 41.39 -16.81 7.76
N ASP A 217 40.42 -17.29 8.55
CA ASP A 217 40.41 -17.19 10.03
C ASP A 217 40.69 -15.76 10.55
N LYS A 218 40.55 -14.76 9.67
CA LYS A 218 40.84 -13.36 9.93
C LYS A 218 39.71 -12.49 9.42
N ARG A 219 39.45 -11.41 10.14
CA ARG A 219 38.46 -10.41 9.76
C ARG A 219 38.96 -9.61 8.56
N ALA A 220 38.20 -9.57 7.47
CA ALA A 220 38.46 -8.58 6.42
C ALA A 220 38.26 -7.16 6.97
N ALA A 221 39.31 -6.32 6.88
CA ALA A 221 39.24 -4.93 7.30
C ALA A 221 38.12 -4.21 6.54
N GLY A 222 37.25 -3.48 7.25
CA GLY A 222 36.13 -2.73 6.66
C GLY A 222 34.81 -3.49 6.51
N THR A 223 34.74 -4.77 6.89
CA THR A 223 33.47 -5.52 6.92
C THR A 223 32.84 -5.46 8.32
N THR A 224 31.57 -5.09 8.38
CA THR A 224 30.72 -5.16 9.58
C THR A 224 29.61 -6.17 9.34
N ASP A 225 29.35 -7.02 10.33
CA ASP A 225 28.19 -7.91 10.33
C ASP A 225 26.91 -7.07 10.46
N SER A 226 26.37 -6.63 9.32
CA SER A 226 25.30 -5.63 9.23
C SER A 226 23.90 -6.24 9.25
N ILE A 227 23.78 -7.57 9.32
CA ILE A 227 22.47 -8.24 9.29
C ILE A 227 21.72 -7.99 10.59
N VAL A 228 20.43 -7.72 10.48
CA VAL A 228 19.55 -7.53 11.62
C VAL A 228 19.18 -8.90 12.17
N ASN A 229 19.39 -9.08 13.47
CA ASN A 229 18.81 -10.20 14.21
C ASN A 229 17.61 -9.70 15.02
N PRO A 230 16.36 -10.01 14.63
CA PRO A 230 15.17 -9.57 15.34
C PRO A 230 15.17 -9.90 16.83
N SER A 231 15.74 -11.04 17.24
CA SER A 231 15.76 -11.45 18.66
C SER A 231 16.62 -10.56 19.55
N LYS A 232 17.45 -9.69 18.97
CA LYS A 232 18.32 -8.74 19.69
C LYS A 232 17.78 -7.32 19.71
N LEU A 233 16.66 -7.06 19.03
CA LEU A 233 16.07 -5.74 18.95
C LEU A 233 15.21 -5.45 20.19
N SER A 234 15.02 -4.16 20.49
CA SER A 234 13.96 -3.74 21.41
C SER A 234 12.59 -4.17 20.86
N ARG A 235 11.61 -4.29 21.75
CA ARG A 235 10.24 -4.67 21.39
C ARG A 235 9.67 -3.85 20.24
N ASP A 236 9.79 -2.53 20.31
CA ASP A 236 9.21 -1.64 19.31
C ASP A 236 9.88 -1.79 17.94
N LEU A 237 11.18 -2.06 17.91
CA LEU A 237 11.91 -2.34 16.67
C LEU A 237 11.62 -3.73 16.12
N GLN A 238 11.30 -4.72 16.96
CA GLN A 238 10.80 -6.02 16.50
C GLN A 238 9.43 -5.89 15.85
N ASP A 239 8.49 -5.23 16.52
CA ASP A 239 7.14 -5.00 15.99
C ASP A 239 7.18 -4.16 14.72
N ALA A 240 8.08 -3.17 14.63
CA ALA A 240 8.32 -2.36 13.44
C ALA A 240 8.65 -3.20 12.19
N ILE A 241 9.35 -4.34 12.34
CA ILE A 241 9.66 -5.23 11.20
C ILE A 241 8.37 -5.75 10.56
N CYS A 242 7.43 -6.23 11.38
CA CYS A 242 6.14 -6.75 10.91
C CYS A 242 5.22 -5.61 10.42
N ALA A 243 5.22 -4.50 11.15
CA ALA A 243 4.42 -3.32 10.84
C ALA A 243 4.81 -2.66 9.51
N GLN A 244 5.98 -2.94 8.94
CA GLN A 244 6.29 -2.53 7.55
C GLN A 244 5.15 -2.88 6.58
N CYS A 245 4.47 -4.02 6.79
CA CYS A 245 3.41 -4.53 5.93
C CYS A 245 2.08 -4.79 6.66
N HIS A 246 2.13 -5.22 7.93
CA HIS A 246 0.96 -5.55 8.74
C HIS A 246 0.47 -4.38 9.61
N LEU A 247 0.73 -3.15 9.17
CA LEU A 247 0.18 -1.91 9.70
C LEU A 247 -0.14 -0.98 8.53
N ARG A 248 -1.41 -0.61 8.39
CA ARG A 248 -1.85 0.49 7.54
C ARG A 248 -2.90 1.30 8.26
N GLY A 249 -2.62 2.59 8.43
CA GLY A 249 -3.58 3.55 8.95
C GLY A 249 -4.72 3.83 7.97
N ASP A 250 -5.64 4.68 8.41
CA ASP A 250 -6.60 5.36 7.54
C ASP A 250 -5.91 6.27 6.50
N ALA A 251 -4.72 6.74 6.82
CA ALA A 251 -3.76 7.33 5.89
C ALA A 251 -2.33 6.93 6.27
N THR A 252 -1.43 6.80 5.30
CA THR A 252 -0.01 6.48 5.53
C THR A 252 0.84 7.45 4.73
N VAL A 253 1.53 8.35 5.42
CA VAL A 253 2.30 9.42 4.77
C VAL A 253 3.79 9.18 4.91
N LEU A 254 4.48 9.15 3.78
CA LEU A 254 5.94 9.08 3.74
C LEU A 254 6.54 10.43 4.16
N SER A 255 7.60 10.36 4.96
CA SER A 255 8.41 11.52 5.30
C SER A 255 9.03 12.12 4.03
N ARG A 256 9.30 13.42 4.06
CA ARG A 256 9.85 14.15 2.92
C ARG A 256 11.09 13.46 2.33
N GLY A 257 11.11 13.27 1.02
CA GLY A 257 12.22 12.64 0.29
C GLY A 257 12.41 11.14 0.57
N ARG A 258 11.49 10.49 1.29
CA ARG A 258 11.51 9.06 1.57
C ARG A 258 10.55 8.29 0.68
N THR A 259 10.86 7.02 0.49
CA THR A 259 10.08 6.03 -0.24
C THR A 259 9.76 4.85 0.66
N ALA A 260 8.75 4.06 0.32
CA ALA A 260 8.41 2.87 1.08
C ALA A 260 9.57 1.84 1.15
N ALA A 261 10.48 1.86 0.18
CA ALA A 261 11.67 1.02 0.15
C ALA A 261 12.78 1.46 1.14
N ASP A 262 12.66 2.65 1.74
CA ASP A 262 13.61 3.14 2.75
C ASP A 262 13.33 2.56 4.15
N CYS A 263 12.22 1.82 4.33
CA CYS A 263 11.94 1.07 5.56
C CYS A 263 12.99 -0.04 5.72
N ILE A 264 13.89 0.12 6.69
CA ILE A 264 14.95 -0.84 6.99
C ILE A 264 14.61 -1.55 8.31
N PRO A 265 14.65 -2.89 8.35
CA PRO A 265 14.50 -3.64 9.61
C PRO A 265 15.42 -3.14 10.71
N GLY A 266 14.93 -3.10 11.95
CA GLY A 266 15.70 -2.61 13.09
C GLY A 266 15.83 -1.08 13.18
N ARG A 267 15.12 -0.31 12.34
CA ARG A 267 14.96 1.15 12.49
C ARG A 267 13.49 1.52 12.74
N PRO A 268 13.22 2.65 13.41
CA PRO A 268 11.85 3.14 13.58
C PRO A 268 11.15 3.37 12.23
N LEU A 269 9.88 2.98 12.11
CA LEU A 269 9.10 3.30 10.91
C LEU A 269 8.92 4.81 10.72
N THR A 270 8.90 5.57 11.82
CA THR A 270 8.79 7.03 11.84
C THR A 270 9.98 7.76 11.21
N ASP A 271 11.10 7.08 10.96
CA ASP A 271 12.20 7.61 10.13
C ASP A 271 11.80 7.76 8.64
N VAL A 272 10.73 7.06 8.22
CA VAL A 272 10.34 6.88 6.82
C VAL A 272 8.88 7.24 6.57
N ARG A 273 7.97 6.93 7.51
CA ARG A 273 6.54 7.14 7.35
C ARG A 273 5.81 7.29 8.68
N ILE A 274 4.64 7.92 8.62
CA ILE A 274 3.70 8.04 9.74
C ILE A 274 2.36 7.44 9.31
N ASP A 275 1.87 6.48 10.09
CA ASP A 275 0.58 5.83 9.91
C ASP A 275 -0.46 6.54 10.81
N TRP A 276 -1.53 7.04 10.21
CA TRP A 276 -2.55 7.88 10.85
C TRP A 276 -3.88 7.13 10.94
N PHE A 277 -4.51 7.15 12.12
CA PHE A 277 -5.75 6.45 12.41
C PHE A 277 -6.86 7.43 12.82
N LEU A 278 -8.09 7.14 12.41
CA LEU A 278 -9.27 7.89 12.81
C LEU A 278 -9.55 7.66 14.30
N SER A 279 -9.64 8.75 15.07
CA SER A 279 -9.86 8.71 16.52
C SER A 279 -11.18 8.06 16.93
N THR A 280 -12.17 8.09 16.04
CA THR A 280 -13.50 7.50 16.21
C THR A 280 -13.65 6.18 15.44
N GLY A 281 -12.55 5.59 14.98
CA GLY A 281 -12.56 4.34 14.21
C GLY A 281 -13.35 3.24 14.92
N ASP A 282 -14.00 2.39 14.14
CA ASP A 282 -14.82 1.28 14.63
C ASP A 282 -14.01 0.15 15.28
N GLY A 283 -12.69 0.16 15.06
CA GLY A 283 -11.81 -0.92 15.48
C GLY A 283 -12.08 -2.22 14.71
N GLY A 284 -12.72 -2.14 13.55
CA GLY A 284 -13.01 -3.26 12.67
C GLY A 284 -11.73 -3.89 12.11
N MET A 285 -11.84 -5.15 11.69
CA MET A 285 -10.71 -5.88 11.14
C MET A 285 -10.34 -5.37 9.75
N ARG A 286 -9.06 -5.05 9.55
CA ARG A 286 -8.47 -4.77 8.24
C ARG A 286 -7.45 -5.84 7.90
N VAL A 287 -7.30 -6.17 6.62
CA VAL A 287 -6.29 -7.16 6.19
C VAL A 287 -4.87 -6.78 6.66
N THR A 288 -4.56 -5.49 6.72
CA THR A 288 -3.26 -4.96 7.18
C THR A 288 -3.33 -4.28 8.55
N GLY A 289 -4.36 -4.58 9.37
CA GLY A 289 -4.59 -3.97 10.69
C GLY A 289 -4.11 -4.80 11.88
N HIS A 290 -3.18 -5.73 11.68
CA HIS A 290 -2.81 -6.68 12.75
C HIS A 290 -2.05 -5.98 13.88
N SER A 291 -1.15 -5.04 13.54
CA SER A 291 -0.27 -4.37 14.49
C SER A 291 -1.02 -3.39 15.41
N ASP A 292 -1.98 -2.63 14.87
CA ASP A 292 -2.80 -1.70 15.65
C ASP A 292 -3.81 -2.42 16.54
N GLN A 293 -4.41 -3.50 16.04
CA GLN A 293 -5.29 -4.34 16.85
C GLN A 293 -4.52 -4.99 18.00
N MET A 294 -3.32 -5.53 17.73
CA MET A 294 -2.49 -6.12 18.76
C MET A 294 -2.11 -5.08 19.82
N SER A 295 -1.71 -3.86 19.41
CA SER A 295 -1.36 -2.79 20.36
C SER A 295 -2.55 -2.27 21.17
N ALA A 296 -3.79 -2.45 20.68
CA ALA A 296 -5.00 -2.16 21.43
C ALA A 296 -5.31 -3.17 22.56
N SER A 297 -4.70 -4.35 22.55
CA SER A 297 -4.93 -5.42 23.53
C SER A 297 -4.40 -5.07 24.92
N GLN A 298 -5.15 -5.40 25.97
CA GLN A 298 -4.72 -5.14 27.35
C GLN A 298 -3.47 -5.95 27.73
N CYS A 299 -3.39 -7.21 27.30
CA CYS A 299 -2.21 -8.05 27.55
C CYS A 299 -0.95 -7.49 26.87
N TRP A 300 -1.07 -6.94 25.66
CA TRP A 300 0.05 -6.30 24.96
C TRP A 300 0.54 -5.05 25.72
N LYS A 301 -0.38 -4.20 26.18
CA LYS A 301 -0.08 -2.99 26.95
C LYS A 301 0.58 -3.30 28.31
N GLN A 302 0.16 -4.38 28.96
CA GLN A 302 0.64 -4.75 30.29
C GLN A 302 1.93 -5.58 30.29
N SER A 303 2.17 -6.37 29.24
CA SER A 303 3.30 -7.30 29.18
C SER A 303 4.66 -6.59 29.03
N GLY A 304 4.71 -5.48 28.28
CA GLY A 304 5.97 -4.80 27.92
C GLY A 304 6.95 -5.62 27.08
N THR A 305 6.66 -6.89 26.81
CA THR A 305 7.55 -7.86 26.13
C THR A 305 6.87 -8.65 25.02
N LEU A 306 5.53 -8.74 25.03
CA LEU A 306 4.74 -9.37 23.96
C LEU A 306 4.97 -8.68 22.61
N THR A 307 5.32 -9.47 21.60
CA THR A 307 5.51 -9.08 20.19
C THR A 307 4.80 -10.07 19.26
N CYS A 308 4.76 -9.77 17.95
CA CYS A 308 4.30 -10.71 16.92
C CYS A 308 4.98 -12.09 17.05
N THR A 309 6.28 -12.09 17.35
CA THR A 309 7.11 -13.30 17.41
C THR A 309 6.92 -14.14 18.67
N THR A 310 6.17 -13.62 19.65
CA THR A 310 5.78 -14.41 20.82
C THR A 310 4.78 -15.51 20.44
N CYS A 311 3.94 -15.24 19.43
CA CYS A 311 2.90 -16.15 18.96
C CYS A 311 3.24 -16.79 17.62
N HIS A 312 3.87 -16.06 16.69
CA HIS A 312 4.19 -16.54 15.34
C HIS A 312 5.71 -16.61 15.12
N ALA A 313 6.27 -17.75 14.74
CA ALA A 313 7.66 -17.81 14.33
C ALA A 313 7.80 -17.31 12.89
N GLY A 314 8.85 -16.50 12.66
CA GLY A 314 9.25 -16.13 11.31
C GLY A 314 9.79 -17.32 10.50
N HIS A 315 10.28 -18.35 11.20
CA HIS A 315 10.80 -19.60 10.64
C HIS A 315 10.22 -20.77 11.45
N PRO A 316 9.01 -21.26 11.14
CA PRO A 316 8.39 -22.33 11.90
C PRO A 316 9.11 -23.67 11.71
N GLY A 317 9.17 -24.48 12.77
CA GLY A 317 9.71 -25.84 12.67
C GLY A 317 8.96 -26.66 11.62
N VAL A 318 9.72 -27.43 10.82
CA VAL A 318 9.17 -28.37 9.84
C VAL A 318 8.89 -29.68 10.56
N SER A 319 7.63 -30.12 10.58
CA SER A 319 7.29 -31.47 11.09
C SER A 319 7.62 -32.54 10.03
N GLU A 320 7.74 -33.80 10.45
CA GLU A 320 7.97 -34.94 9.53
C GLU A 320 6.89 -35.09 8.44
N SER A 321 5.70 -34.53 8.65
CA SER A 321 4.60 -34.50 7.67
C SER A 321 4.62 -33.29 6.74
N GLY A 322 5.63 -32.41 6.84
CA GLY A 322 5.77 -31.21 6.02
C GLY A 322 4.80 -30.07 6.36
N VAL A 323 4.00 -30.20 7.43
CA VAL A 323 3.13 -29.11 7.90
C VAL A 323 3.90 -28.29 8.95
N SER A 324 3.89 -26.96 8.83
CA SER A 324 4.53 -26.11 9.85
C SER A 324 3.76 -26.22 11.17
N ALA A 325 4.45 -26.27 12.31
CA ALA A 325 3.81 -26.43 13.63
C ALA A 325 2.75 -25.34 13.94
N GLU A 326 2.88 -24.15 13.34
CA GLU A 326 1.93 -23.04 13.43
C GLU A 326 0.71 -23.17 12.52
N ALA A 327 0.80 -23.98 11.46
CA ALA A 327 -0.21 -24.02 10.42
C ALA A 327 -1.47 -24.80 10.82
N SER A 328 -1.54 -25.50 11.95
CA SER A 328 -2.68 -26.41 12.13
C SER A 328 -3.11 -26.86 13.53
N THR A 329 -2.84 -26.16 14.63
CA THR A 329 -3.54 -26.51 15.89
C THR A 329 -3.85 -25.32 16.78
N ALA A 330 -5.13 -25.14 17.12
CA ALA A 330 -5.52 -24.25 18.22
C ALA A 330 -4.86 -24.65 19.56
N GLY A 331 -4.38 -25.89 19.68
CA GLY A 331 -3.53 -26.34 20.79
C GLY A 331 -2.23 -25.54 20.93
N TYR A 332 -1.52 -25.26 19.82
CA TYR A 332 -0.31 -24.43 19.86
C TYR A 332 -0.60 -23.02 20.41
N TYR A 333 -1.62 -22.34 19.88
CA TYR A 333 -1.99 -21.01 20.36
C TYR A 333 -2.50 -21.03 21.81
N ARG A 334 -3.20 -22.09 22.23
CA ARG A 334 -3.57 -22.30 23.63
C ARG A 334 -2.33 -22.35 24.52
N GLU A 335 -1.31 -23.13 24.16
CA GLU A 335 -0.06 -23.21 24.94
C GLU A 335 0.63 -21.86 25.04
N VAL A 336 0.62 -21.05 23.97
CA VAL A 336 1.14 -19.68 24.02
C VAL A 336 0.36 -18.83 25.03
N CYS A 337 -0.97 -18.85 25.00
CA CYS A 337 -1.79 -18.12 25.97
C CYS A 337 -1.50 -18.57 27.42
N LEU A 338 -1.31 -19.88 27.62
CA LEU A 338 -1.09 -20.47 28.94
C LEU A 338 0.29 -20.17 29.54
N LYS A 339 1.23 -19.58 28.78
CA LYS A 339 2.49 -19.06 29.35
C LYS A 339 2.26 -17.88 30.30
N CYS A 340 1.17 -17.14 30.11
CA CYS A 340 0.84 -15.94 30.91
C CYS A 340 -0.52 -16.04 31.61
N HIS A 341 -1.41 -16.91 31.14
CA HIS A 341 -2.76 -17.09 31.69
C HIS A 341 -2.94 -18.49 32.27
N THR A 342 -3.76 -18.62 33.31
CA THR A 342 -4.18 -19.92 33.84
C THR A 342 -5.61 -20.23 33.40
N VAL A 343 -5.95 -21.51 33.26
CA VAL A 343 -7.32 -21.93 32.88
C VAL A 343 -8.33 -21.49 33.96
N GLU A 344 -7.91 -21.46 35.22
CA GLU A 344 -8.70 -21.03 36.37
C GLU A 344 -9.03 -19.52 36.32
N ALA A 345 -8.23 -18.72 35.62
CA ALA A 345 -8.51 -17.29 35.43
C ALA A 345 -9.60 -17.05 34.37
N CYS A 346 -9.95 -18.07 33.56
CA CYS A 346 -11.01 -17.97 32.57
C CYS A 346 -12.39 -18.01 33.24
N ARG A 347 -13.19 -16.95 33.07
CA ARG A 347 -14.53 -16.82 33.66
C ARG A 347 -15.63 -17.56 32.88
N GLU A 348 -15.29 -18.17 31.75
CA GLU A 348 -16.21 -19.02 30.99
C GLU A 348 -16.49 -20.34 31.71
N THR A 349 -17.64 -20.95 31.44
CA THR A 349 -17.96 -22.27 32.00
C THR A 349 -17.08 -23.34 31.35
N ALA A 350 -16.79 -24.42 32.08
CA ALA A 350 -16.03 -25.54 31.53
C ALA A 350 -16.77 -26.19 30.33
N GLU A 351 -18.11 -26.15 30.34
CA GLU A 351 -18.94 -26.60 29.22
C GLU A 351 -18.76 -25.71 27.98
N SER A 352 -18.83 -24.38 28.13
CA SER A 352 -18.58 -23.40 27.06
C SER A 352 -17.20 -23.61 26.42
N ARG A 353 -16.16 -23.81 27.24
CA ARG A 353 -14.81 -24.08 26.73
C ARG A 353 -14.70 -25.40 25.98
N ARG A 354 -15.27 -26.48 26.50
CA ARG A 354 -15.31 -27.79 25.82
C ARG A 354 -16.18 -27.80 24.57
N ALA A 355 -17.12 -26.87 24.43
CA ALA A 355 -17.93 -26.73 23.21
C ALA A 355 -17.17 -26.11 22.03
N THR A 356 -15.99 -25.52 22.26
CA THR A 356 -15.13 -25.06 21.16
C THR A 356 -14.52 -26.25 20.41
N VAL A 357 -14.16 -26.06 19.14
CA VAL A 357 -13.52 -27.11 18.32
C VAL A 357 -12.17 -26.58 17.79
N PRO A 358 -11.04 -27.24 18.12
CA PRO A 358 -10.91 -28.28 19.16
C PRO A 358 -11.28 -27.72 20.55
N GLU A 359 -11.50 -28.60 21.53
CA GLU A 359 -11.86 -28.18 22.89
C GLU A 359 -10.87 -27.15 23.43
N ASP A 360 -11.38 -26.24 24.26
CA ASP A 360 -10.53 -25.34 25.04
C ASP A 360 -9.72 -24.35 24.14
N ASN A 361 -10.27 -24.02 22.97
CA ASN A 361 -9.68 -23.13 21.98
C ASN A 361 -9.87 -21.64 22.35
N CYS A 362 -8.87 -21.06 23.02
CA CYS A 362 -8.89 -19.66 23.49
C CYS A 362 -9.12 -18.65 22.37
N ILE A 363 -8.53 -18.86 21.19
CA ILE A 363 -8.62 -17.90 20.07
C ILE A 363 -10.04 -17.82 19.49
N LYS A 364 -10.89 -18.85 19.70
CA LYS A 364 -12.27 -18.82 19.21
C LYS A 364 -13.09 -17.67 19.80
N CYS A 365 -12.88 -17.37 21.08
CA CYS A 365 -13.59 -16.30 21.79
C CYS A 365 -12.76 -15.03 21.92
N HIS A 366 -11.44 -15.15 22.15
CA HIS A 366 -10.59 -14.00 22.45
C HIS A 366 -9.98 -13.32 21.22
N MET A 367 -9.98 -14.00 20.08
CA MET A 367 -9.47 -13.54 18.78
C MET A 367 -10.42 -14.01 17.67
N PRO A 368 -11.70 -13.61 17.69
CA PRO A 368 -12.71 -14.15 16.79
C PRO A 368 -12.33 -13.90 15.32
N GLN A 369 -12.69 -14.84 14.44
CA GLN A 369 -12.63 -14.58 13.01
C GLN A 369 -13.77 -13.64 12.64
N VAL A 370 -13.43 -12.51 12.03
CA VAL A 370 -14.38 -11.49 11.60
C VAL A 370 -14.10 -11.11 10.14
N SER A 371 -15.15 -10.66 9.45
CA SER A 371 -15.03 -10.12 8.11
C SER A 371 -14.07 -8.93 8.08
N THR A 372 -13.44 -8.73 6.93
CA THR A 372 -12.54 -7.59 6.70
C THR A 372 -13.15 -6.55 5.78
N ASP A 373 -12.40 -5.49 5.54
CA ASP A 373 -12.65 -4.49 4.49
C ASP A 373 -12.60 -5.06 3.06
N ILE A 374 -12.09 -6.28 2.88
CA ILE A 374 -12.13 -7.01 1.61
C ILE A 374 -13.26 -8.04 1.61
N PRO A 375 -14.19 -8.00 0.63
CA PRO A 375 -15.26 -8.98 0.49
C PRO A 375 -14.75 -10.43 0.45
N HIS A 376 -15.51 -11.34 1.02
CA HIS A 376 -15.22 -12.79 1.08
C HIS A 376 -13.93 -13.18 1.83
N ILE A 377 -13.27 -12.22 2.49
CA ILE A 377 -12.08 -12.43 3.31
C ILE A 377 -12.42 -12.15 4.78
N ALA A 378 -12.15 -13.14 5.62
CA ALA A 378 -12.24 -13.05 7.07
C ALA A 378 -10.88 -13.39 7.69
N PHE A 379 -10.48 -12.63 8.70
CA PHE A 379 -9.25 -12.84 9.45
C PHE A 379 -9.52 -12.96 10.95
N THR A 380 -8.61 -13.63 11.63
CA THR A 380 -8.56 -13.67 13.10
C THR A 380 -8.28 -12.27 13.62
N HIS A 381 -9.13 -11.77 14.51
CA HIS A 381 -8.96 -10.44 15.11
C HIS A 381 -7.76 -10.44 16.08
N HIS A 382 -6.82 -9.51 15.91
CA HIS A 382 -5.58 -9.47 16.70
C HIS A 382 -5.68 -8.60 17.96
N ARG A 383 -6.84 -7.98 18.21
CA ARG A 383 -7.18 -7.41 19.53
C ARG A 383 -7.60 -8.54 20.46
N ILE A 384 -6.64 -9.01 21.23
CA ILE A 384 -6.82 -10.08 22.22
C ILE A 384 -7.61 -9.51 23.40
N GLY A 385 -8.80 -10.05 23.63
CA GLY A 385 -9.66 -9.57 24.70
C GLY A 385 -11.00 -10.28 24.76
N VAL A 386 -11.90 -9.79 25.62
CA VAL A 386 -13.30 -10.25 25.64
C VAL A 386 -14.09 -9.36 24.68
N HIS A 387 -14.73 -9.99 23.70
CA HIS A 387 -15.57 -9.31 22.73
C HIS A 387 -17.03 -9.43 23.17
N HIS A 388 -17.68 -8.30 23.42
CA HIS A 388 -19.11 -8.25 23.69
C HIS A 388 -19.84 -7.89 22.38
N ALA A 389 -21.07 -8.40 22.20
CA ALA A 389 -21.91 -7.98 21.07
C ALA A 389 -21.95 -6.45 20.99
N GLU A 390 -21.77 -5.94 19.77
CA GLU A 390 -21.46 -4.54 19.48
C GLU A 390 -22.29 -3.56 20.31
N ARG A 391 -21.60 -2.76 21.14
CA ARG A 391 -22.19 -1.51 21.59
C ARG A 391 -22.06 -0.56 20.41
N PRO A 392 -23.14 0.08 19.92
CA PRO A 392 -23.01 1.12 18.92
C PRO A 392 -22.00 2.13 19.45
N LEU A 393 -20.95 2.40 18.67
CA LEU A 393 -20.14 3.58 18.93
C LEU A 393 -21.12 4.74 18.91
N ALA A 394 -21.24 5.43 20.06
CA ALA A 394 -21.88 6.72 20.08
C ALA A 394 -21.07 7.59 19.12
N SER A 395 -21.62 7.82 17.93
CA SER A 395 -21.03 8.68 16.92
C SER A 395 -21.18 10.10 17.41
N ASP A 396 -20.30 10.51 18.33
CA ASP A 396 -20.10 11.92 18.59
C ASP A 396 -19.30 12.46 17.40
N LEU A 397 -20.00 12.72 16.30
CA LEU A 397 -19.46 13.22 15.03
C LEU A 397 -18.82 14.62 15.17
N GLY A 398 -18.74 15.17 16.39
CA GLY A 398 -18.27 16.52 16.65
C GLY A 398 -16.76 16.75 16.65
N LEU A 399 -15.89 15.73 16.66
CA LEU A 399 -14.43 15.90 16.77
C LEU A 399 -13.58 14.78 16.14
N ALA A 400 -13.95 14.25 14.96
CA ALA A 400 -13.11 13.26 14.28
C ALA A 400 -11.71 13.83 13.97
N LYS A 401 -10.66 13.11 14.37
CA LYS A 401 -9.25 13.51 14.19
C LYS A 401 -8.42 12.32 13.71
N LEU A 402 -7.37 12.61 12.95
CA LEU A 402 -6.33 11.62 12.66
C LEU A 402 -5.28 11.69 13.78
N VAL A 403 -4.98 10.54 14.37
CA VAL A 403 -3.96 10.37 15.41
C VAL A 403 -2.83 9.48 14.88
N PRO A 404 -1.56 9.81 15.14
CA PRO A 404 -0.46 8.99 14.66
C PRO A 404 -0.38 7.69 15.47
N PHE A 405 0.04 6.62 14.81
CA PHE A 405 0.35 5.36 15.44
C PHE A 405 1.75 5.36 16.05
N GLY A 406 1.87 4.84 17.27
CA GLY A 406 3.15 4.68 17.95
C GLY A 406 3.73 5.99 18.49
N ASP A 407 5.00 5.94 18.88
CA ASP A 407 5.72 7.09 19.41
C ASP A 407 6.27 7.97 18.27
N VAL A 408 5.87 9.24 18.28
CA VAL A 408 6.31 10.27 17.32
C VAL A 408 7.06 11.42 18.00
N SER A 409 7.51 11.24 19.24
CA SER A 409 8.19 12.28 20.03
C SER A 409 9.48 12.79 19.38
N GLU A 410 10.18 11.95 18.62
CA GLU A 410 11.40 12.29 17.89
C GLU A 410 11.13 12.92 16.51
N VAL A 411 9.86 12.97 16.06
CA VAL A 411 9.50 13.60 14.79
C VAL A 411 9.35 15.11 14.99
N SER A 412 9.99 15.89 14.12
CA SER A 412 9.90 17.35 14.20
C SER A 412 8.45 17.84 14.04
N ILE A 413 8.11 18.94 14.73
CA ILE A 413 6.77 19.56 14.65
C ILE A 413 6.41 19.90 13.18
N ALA A 414 7.37 20.38 12.41
CA ALA A 414 7.16 20.72 10.99
C ALA A 414 6.81 19.48 10.15
N GLU A 415 7.50 18.36 10.35
CA GLU A 415 7.20 17.11 9.65
C GLU A 415 5.87 16.52 10.11
N LEU A 416 5.54 16.59 11.41
CA LEU A 416 4.22 16.17 11.90
C LEU A 416 3.07 16.98 11.29
N GLN A 417 3.23 18.30 11.19
CA GLN A 417 2.25 19.18 10.56
C GLN A 417 2.10 18.89 9.06
N ARG A 418 3.22 18.75 8.33
CA ARG A 418 3.23 18.33 6.92
C ARG A 418 2.53 16.98 6.74
N SER A 419 2.93 16.00 7.53
CA SER A 419 2.41 14.63 7.45
C SER A 419 0.92 14.57 7.76
N HIS A 420 0.45 15.26 8.80
CA HIS A 420 -0.97 15.33 9.12
C HIS A 420 -1.79 16.00 8.02
N ALA A 421 -1.29 17.09 7.42
CA ALA A 421 -1.97 17.78 6.33
C ALA A 421 -2.14 16.88 5.09
N LEU A 422 -1.09 16.13 4.73
CA LEU A 422 -1.11 15.13 3.66
C LEU A 422 -2.02 13.95 4.01
N ALA A 423 -2.02 13.51 5.28
CA ALA A 423 -2.86 12.42 5.76
C ALA A 423 -4.35 12.79 5.67
N CYS A 424 -4.70 14.03 6.02
CA CYS A 424 -6.05 14.55 5.83
C CYS A 424 -6.47 14.53 4.34
N ALA A 425 -5.55 14.88 3.43
CA ALA A 425 -5.82 14.83 2.00
C ALA A 425 -6.00 13.39 1.48
N GLU A 426 -5.19 12.43 1.95
CA GLU A 426 -5.32 11.01 1.58
C GLU A 426 -6.62 10.41 2.14
N PHE A 427 -6.92 10.66 3.41
CA PHE A 427 -8.13 10.18 4.06
C PHE A 427 -9.39 10.71 3.38
N ALA A 428 -9.43 12.01 3.03
CA ALA A 428 -10.58 12.61 2.36
C ALA A 428 -10.94 11.90 1.04
N SER A 429 -9.97 11.35 0.32
CA SER A 429 -10.20 10.59 -0.93
C SER A 429 -10.77 9.19 -0.71
N ARG A 430 -10.72 8.66 0.52
CA ARG A 430 -11.16 7.29 0.88
C ARG A 430 -12.16 7.27 2.03
N ALA A 431 -12.65 8.43 2.44
CA ALA A 431 -13.52 8.54 3.59
C ALA A 431 -14.82 7.74 3.35
N PRO A 432 -15.35 7.06 4.38
CA PRO A 432 -16.51 6.19 4.23
C PRO A 432 -17.80 6.95 3.95
N THR A 433 -17.84 8.26 4.26
CA THR A 433 -18.99 9.11 3.98
C THR A 433 -18.59 10.43 3.33
N PRO A 434 -19.46 11.02 2.50
CA PRO A 434 -19.22 12.33 1.89
C PRO A 434 -18.99 13.46 2.91
N GLU A 435 -19.62 13.40 4.08
CA GLU A 435 -19.50 14.43 5.13
C GLU A 435 -18.10 14.42 5.73
N LEU A 436 -17.58 13.23 6.07
CA LEU A 436 -16.19 13.07 6.52
C LEU A 436 -15.20 13.45 5.42
N ALA A 437 -15.49 13.07 4.16
CA ALA A 437 -14.67 13.46 3.02
C ALA A 437 -14.55 14.98 2.90
N ALA A 438 -15.67 15.71 3.02
CA ALA A 438 -15.72 17.16 2.95
C ALA A 438 -14.97 17.82 4.12
N GLU A 439 -15.19 17.35 5.36
CA GLU A 439 -14.53 17.91 6.54
C GLU A 439 -12.99 17.79 6.45
N PHE A 440 -12.49 16.60 6.13
CA PHE A 440 -11.05 16.36 6.02
C PHE A 440 -10.43 17.05 4.80
N ARG A 441 -11.19 17.20 3.71
CA ARG A 441 -10.77 17.98 2.54
C ARG A 441 -10.59 19.45 2.88
N GLU A 442 -11.54 20.07 3.57
CA GLU A 442 -11.41 21.45 4.01
C GLU A 442 -10.23 21.64 4.98
N ARG A 443 -10.06 20.70 5.91
CA ARG A 443 -8.93 20.69 6.84
C ARG A 443 -7.60 20.58 6.10
N ALA A 444 -7.48 19.65 5.15
CA ALA A 444 -6.31 19.46 4.33
C ALA A 444 -5.98 20.73 3.52
N VAL A 445 -6.96 21.37 2.89
CA VAL A 445 -6.73 22.64 2.16
C VAL A 445 -6.15 23.72 3.08
N ARG A 446 -6.72 23.89 4.28
CA ARG A 446 -6.23 24.89 5.25
C ARG A 446 -4.79 24.60 5.70
N GLU A 447 -4.52 23.36 6.10
CA GLU A 447 -3.23 22.96 6.64
C GLU A 447 -2.14 22.92 5.57
N LEU A 448 -2.40 22.33 4.40
CA LEU A 448 -1.47 22.33 3.27
C LEU A 448 -1.15 23.75 2.80
N SER A 449 -2.14 24.64 2.78
CA SER A 449 -1.91 26.06 2.46
C SER A 449 -0.95 26.71 3.46
N ALA A 450 -1.04 26.37 4.75
CA ALA A 450 -0.09 26.86 5.76
C ALA A 450 1.30 26.27 5.56
N VAL A 451 1.40 24.95 5.32
CA VAL A 451 2.67 24.26 5.04
C VAL A 451 3.37 24.85 3.83
N VAL A 452 2.67 25.02 2.69
CA VAL A 452 3.24 25.58 1.46
C VAL A 452 3.71 27.02 1.66
N ARG A 453 2.98 27.85 2.42
CA ARG A 453 3.40 29.23 2.73
C ARG A 453 4.65 29.30 3.60
N LEU A 454 4.79 28.39 4.57
CA LEU A 454 5.88 28.41 5.55
C LEU A 454 7.16 27.71 5.04
N SER A 455 7.00 26.60 4.31
CA SER A 455 8.11 25.76 3.84
C SER A 455 8.69 26.23 2.49
N GLY A 456 7.94 27.02 1.71
CA GLY A 456 8.32 27.55 0.41
C GLY A 456 8.50 26.52 -0.72
N THR A 457 8.81 25.25 -0.40
CA THR A 457 9.22 24.21 -1.37
C THR A 457 8.98 22.78 -0.86
N ASP A 458 7.83 22.47 -0.25
CA ASP A 458 7.42 21.05 -0.07
C ASP A 458 6.56 20.62 -1.27
N GLY A 459 7.16 19.86 -2.18
CA GLY A 459 6.55 19.51 -3.46
C GLY A 459 5.32 18.62 -3.31
N ASP A 460 5.35 17.66 -2.39
CA ASP A 460 4.19 16.78 -2.14
C ASP A 460 3.00 17.56 -1.58
N SER A 461 3.23 18.50 -0.66
CA SER A 461 2.17 19.38 -0.15
C SER A 461 1.62 20.30 -1.23
N ALA A 462 2.48 20.85 -2.10
CA ALA A 462 2.04 21.67 -3.22
C ALA A 462 1.22 20.87 -4.25
N ALA A 463 1.65 19.65 -4.59
CA ALA A 463 0.91 18.76 -5.49
C ALA A 463 -0.43 18.32 -4.90
N ALA A 464 -0.47 17.96 -3.61
CA ALA A 464 -1.71 17.61 -2.91
C ALA A 464 -2.68 18.80 -2.84
N LEU A 465 -2.19 20.00 -2.52
CA LEU A 465 -3.01 21.21 -2.49
C LEU A 465 -3.55 21.55 -3.89
N ALA A 466 -2.72 21.47 -4.93
CA ALA A 466 -3.15 21.68 -6.32
C ALA A 466 -4.30 20.74 -6.70
N ARG A 467 -4.19 19.45 -6.32
CA ARG A 467 -5.22 18.45 -6.56
C ARG A 467 -6.53 18.80 -5.86
N LEU A 468 -6.47 19.12 -4.57
CA LEU A 468 -7.67 19.46 -3.80
C LEU A 468 -8.39 20.71 -4.34
N LEU A 469 -7.63 21.72 -4.78
CA LEU A 469 -8.19 22.92 -5.40
C LEU A 469 -8.87 22.60 -6.73
N TRP A 470 -8.21 21.80 -7.58
CA TRP A 470 -8.77 21.31 -8.85
C TRP A 470 -10.05 20.49 -8.64
N GLU A 471 -10.06 19.55 -7.69
CA GLU A 471 -11.24 18.75 -7.34
C GLU A 471 -12.41 19.61 -6.83
N ASN A 472 -12.11 20.76 -6.20
CA ASN A 472 -13.12 21.73 -5.74
C ASN A 472 -13.56 22.71 -6.85
N GLY A 473 -12.99 22.63 -8.04
CA GLY A 473 -13.21 23.58 -9.13
C GLY A 473 -12.56 24.95 -8.93
N ASP A 474 -11.76 25.13 -7.88
CA ASP A 474 -10.95 26.32 -7.68
C ASP A 474 -9.66 26.20 -8.48
N LEU A 475 -9.72 26.63 -9.74
CA LEU A 475 -8.55 26.58 -10.63
C LEU A 475 -7.51 27.66 -10.30
N SER A 476 -7.78 28.54 -9.32
CA SER A 476 -6.88 29.63 -8.97
C SER A 476 -5.59 29.09 -8.35
N GLY A 477 -4.48 29.29 -9.06
CA GLY A 477 -3.16 28.88 -8.59
C GLY A 477 -2.85 27.38 -8.73
N VAL A 478 -3.71 26.55 -9.33
CA VAL A 478 -3.40 25.14 -9.64
C VAL A 478 -2.13 25.03 -10.48
N GLU A 479 -2.04 25.77 -11.59
CA GLU A 479 -0.84 25.80 -12.45
C GLU A 479 0.42 26.21 -11.66
N ARG A 480 0.32 27.22 -10.80
CA ARG A 480 1.44 27.71 -9.99
C ARG A 480 1.91 26.66 -8.98
N LEU A 481 0.98 26.00 -8.30
CA LEU A 481 1.29 24.97 -7.31
C LEU A 481 1.86 23.71 -7.98
N ALA A 482 1.31 23.30 -9.11
CA ALA A 482 1.83 22.19 -9.90
C ALA A 482 3.26 22.48 -10.38
N ASN A 483 3.54 23.68 -10.89
CA ASN A 483 4.89 24.09 -11.26
C ASN A 483 5.84 24.11 -10.05
N ALA A 484 5.41 24.66 -8.91
CA ALA A 484 6.21 24.67 -7.69
C ALA A 484 6.53 23.26 -7.21
N ALA A 485 5.57 22.33 -7.29
CA ALA A 485 5.81 20.92 -6.97
C ALA A 485 6.87 20.31 -7.87
N LEU A 486 6.77 20.52 -9.19
CA LEU A 486 7.71 19.96 -10.18
C LEU A 486 9.14 20.49 -10.04
N GLN A 487 9.33 21.65 -9.40
CA GLN A 487 10.64 22.21 -9.08
C GLN A 487 11.30 21.57 -7.86
N ASP A 488 10.55 20.82 -7.04
CA ASP A 488 11.12 20.11 -5.89
C ASP A 488 11.81 18.80 -6.35
N GLY A 489 13.10 18.70 -6.04
CA GLY A 489 13.91 17.51 -6.33
C GLY A 489 13.55 16.31 -5.46
N GLU A 490 12.86 16.52 -4.34
CA GLU A 490 12.40 15.46 -3.43
C GLU A 490 10.93 15.07 -3.64
N LEU A 491 10.26 15.65 -4.64
CA LEU A 491 8.88 15.33 -5.00
C LEU A 491 8.72 13.83 -5.24
N SER A 492 7.77 13.21 -4.53
CA SER A 492 7.45 11.80 -4.70
C SER A 492 6.95 11.51 -6.12
N VAL A 493 7.03 10.25 -6.56
CA VAL A 493 6.51 9.84 -7.87
C VAL A 493 5.00 10.13 -7.99
N GLY A 494 4.24 9.84 -6.91
CA GLY A 494 2.82 10.17 -6.83
C GLY A 494 2.54 11.66 -6.93
N GLY A 495 3.32 12.49 -6.23
CA GLY A 495 3.27 13.95 -6.34
C GLY A 495 3.57 14.44 -7.77
N ARG A 496 4.56 13.82 -8.43
CA ARG A 496 4.96 14.15 -9.81
C ARG A 496 3.88 13.85 -10.83
N VAL A 497 3.27 12.67 -10.79
CA VAL A 497 2.18 12.34 -11.73
C VAL A 497 0.97 13.25 -11.53
N ASN A 498 0.63 13.58 -10.28
CA ASN A 498 -0.46 14.51 -9.99
C ASN A 498 -0.14 15.92 -10.50
N ALA A 499 1.07 16.44 -10.23
CA ALA A 499 1.47 17.77 -10.68
C ALA A 499 1.53 17.88 -12.22
N LEU A 500 2.05 16.86 -12.92
CA LEU A 500 2.07 16.84 -14.39
C LEU A 500 0.67 16.81 -14.98
N PHE A 501 -0.24 15.99 -14.44
CA PHE A 501 -1.63 15.92 -14.87
C PHE A 501 -2.31 17.28 -14.71
N LEU A 502 -2.23 17.87 -13.50
CA LEU A 502 -2.87 19.15 -13.19
C LEU A 502 -2.30 20.32 -14.00
N LEU A 503 -1.00 20.32 -14.26
CA LEU A 503 -0.37 21.31 -15.13
C LEU A 503 -0.86 21.16 -16.56
N GLY A 504 -0.88 19.94 -17.09
CA GLY A 504 -1.36 19.64 -18.44
C GLY A 504 -2.83 20.03 -18.64
N ASP A 505 -3.70 19.60 -17.73
CA ASP A 505 -5.13 19.95 -17.76
C ASP A 505 -5.34 21.47 -17.62
N SER A 506 -4.66 22.14 -16.68
CA SER A 506 -4.81 23.59 -16.51
C SER A 506 -4.41 24.37 -17.78
N LEU A 507 -3.33 23.95 -18.45
CA LEU A 507 -2.89 24.54 -19.72
C LEU A 507 -3.89 24.26 -20.86
N LEU A 508 -4.46 23.05 -20.91
CA LEU A 508 -5.50 22.67 -21.87
C LEU A 508 -6.75 23.55 -21.69
N GLN A 509 -7.24 23.74 -20.47
CA GLN A 509 -8.42 24.58 -20.16
C GLN A 509 -8.19 26.05 -20.56
N GLN A 510 -6.95 26.54 -20.44
CA GLN A 510 -6.53 27.87 -20.89
C GLN A 510 -6.29 27.96 -22.41
N ARG A 511 -6.52 26.88 -23.17
CA ARG A 511 -6.23 26.75 -24.61
C ARG A 511 -4.76 26.97 -24.97
N ARG A 512 -3.85 26.76 -24.03
CA ARG A 512 -2.39 26.81 -24.22
C ARG A 512 -1.88 25.43 -24.66
N PHE A 513 -2.44 24.94 -25.77
CA PHE A 513 -2.29 23.54 -26.22
C PHE A 513 -0.84 23.11 -26.39
N ARG A 514 -0.02 23.93 -27.06
CA ARG A 514 1.40 23.62 -27.29
C ARG A 514 2.20 23.48 -25.99
N GLU A 515 1.83 24.25 -24.96
CA GLU A 515 2.46 24.15 -23.64
C GLU A 515 1.96 22.93 -22.88
N ALA A 516 0.66 22.59 -22.99
CA ALA A 516 0.05 21.42 -22.37
C ALA A 516 0.69 20.09 -22.81
N VAL A 517 1.12 19.99 -24.08
CA VAL A 517 1.79 18.79 -24.62
C VAL A 517 3.02 18.39 -23.82
N ILE A 518 3.79 19.35 -23.29
CA ILE A 518 5.06 19.08 -22.60
C ILE A 518 4.86 18.22 -21.33
N PRO A 519 4.10 18.67 -20.31
CA PRO A 519 3.86 17.87 -19.11
C PRO A 519 3.06 16.59 -19.40
N LEU A 520 2.17 16.59 -20.40
CA LEU A 520 1.35 15.42 -20.74
C LEU A 520 2.17 14.30 -21.41
N ARG A 521 3.15 14.64 -22.26
CA ARG A 521 4.12 13.65 -22.78
C ARG A 521 5.01 13.09 -21.67
N GLN A 522 5.40 13.90 -20.69
CA GLN A 522 6.13 13.40 -19.52
C GLN A 522 5.27 12.45 -18.68
N LEU A 523 3.99 12.78 -18.50
CA LEU A 523 3.05 11.99 -17.70
C LEU A 523 2.81 10.59 -18.27
N THR A 524 2.60 10.49 -19.58
CA THR A 524 2.35 9.21 -20.28
C THR A 524 3.56 8.26 -20.27
N VAL A 525 4.77 8.76 -20.01
CA VAL A 525 5.97 7.94 -19.76
C VAL A 525 5.99 7.36 -18.34
N LEU A 526 5.38 8.04 -17.37
CA LEU A 526 5.38 7.65 -15.96
C LEU A 526 4.21 6.73 -15.58
N ARG A 527 3.05 6.87 -16.22
CA ARG A 527 1.88 6.02 -15.99
C ARG A 527 1.06 5.80 -17.28
N ARG A 528 0.34 4.68 -17.31
CA ARG A 528 -0.52 4.26 -18.43
C ARG A 528 -1.99 4.48 -18.09
N MET A 529 -2.50 5.71 -18.26
CA MET A 529 -3.92 6.04 -18.05
C MET A 529 -4.57 6.54 -19.34
N SER A 530 -5.77 6.10 -19.67
CA SER A 530 -6.49 6.53 -20.88
C SER A 530 -6.79 8.02 -20.86
N GLU A 531 -7.10 8.58 -19.69
CA GLU A 531 -7.38 10.01 -19.53
C GLU A 531 -6.17 10.88 -19.91
N ASP A 532 -4.96 10.49 -19.47
CA ASP A 532 -3.72 11.20 -19.79
C ASP A 532 -3.46 11.23 -21.31
N TRP A 533 -3.71 10.10 -21.99
CA TRP A 533 -3.57 9.99 -23.43
C TRP A 533 -4.65 10.76 -24.19
N LEU A 534 -5.88 10.81 -23.65
CA LEU A 534 -6.98 11.60 -24.23
C LEU A 534 -6.64 13.09 -24.23
N ILE A 535 -6.26 13.63 -23.07
CA ILE A 535 -5.92 15.06 -22.94
C ILE A 535 -4.64 15.42 -23.69
N LEU A 536 -3.67 14.49 -23.78
CA LEU A 536 -2.49 14.65 -24.64
C LEU A 536 -2.91 14.76 -26.11
N GLY A 537 -3.72 13.83 -26.59
CA GLY A 537 -4.15 13.80 -27.98
C GLY A 537 -4.97 15.02 -28.38
N LEU A 538 -5.87 15.48 -27.49
CA LEU A 538 -6.58 16.75 -27.68
C LEU A 538 -5.63 17.94 -27.76
N SER A 539 -4.62 18.00 -26.89
CA SER A 539 -3.63 19.07 -26.90
C SER A 539 -2.76 19.06 -28.16
N GLU A 540 -2.29 17.89 -28.59
CA GLU A 540 -1.49 17.74 -29.82
C GLU A 540 -2.29 18.15 -31.05
N PHE A 541 -3.51 17.63 -31.19
CA PHE A 541 -4.40 17.94 -32.31
C PHE A 541 -4.67 19.44 -32.42
N GLN A 542 -5.02 20.09 -31.30
CA GLN A 542 -5.33 21.53 -31.27
C GLN A 542 -4.08 22.42 -31.39
N SER A 543 -2.88 21.88 -31.11
CA SER A 543 -1.61 22.57 -31.35
C SER A 543 -1.15 22.54 -32.81
N GLY A 544 -1.85 21.78 -33.67
CA GLY A 544 -1.57 21.64 -35.10
C GLY A 544 -0.94 20.32 -35.52
N ASP A 545 -0.61 19.43 -34.56
CA ASP A 545 -0.07 18.09 -34.83
C ASP A 545 -1.20 17.05 -34.82
N GLN A 546 -1.99 17.05 -35.90
CA GLN A 546 -3.19 16.21 -36.01
C GLN A 546 -2.86 14.71 -36.01
N GLU A 547 -1.72 14.32 -36.59
CA GLU A 547 -1.29 12.93 -36.65
C GLU A 547 -0.96 12.39 -35.26
N ALA A 548 -0.11 13.11 -34.50
CA ALA A 548 0.19 12.75 -33.12
C ALA A 548 -1.07 12.74 -32.25
N GLY A 549 -1.92 13.76 -32.42
CA GLY A 549 -3.18 13.86 -31.68
C GLY A 549 -4.09 12.65 -31.88
N LEU A 550 -4.26 12.21 -33.13
CA LEU A 550 -5.03 11.00 -33.43
C LEU A 550 -4.42 9.75 -32.81
N GLU A 551 -3.09 9.62 -32.88
CA GLU A 551 -2.40 8.45 -32.31
C GLU A 551 -2.54 8.37 -30.80
N SER A 552 -2.39 9.51 -30.10
CA SER A 552 -2.60 9.61 -28.66
C SER A 552 -4.04 9.24 -28.27
N VAL A 553 -5.07 9.70 -29.01
CA VAL A 553 -6.46 9.31 -28.72
C VAL A 553 -6.74 7.84 -29.07
N ARG A 554 -6.11 7.27 -30.10
CA ARG A 554 -6.16 5.81 -30.35
C ARG A 554 -5.56 5.03 -29.19
N LYS A 555 -4.44 5.50 -28.62
CA LYS A 555 -3.84 4.89 -27.44
C LYS A 555 -4.78 4.94 -26.24
N ALA A 556 -5.45 6.07 -26.01
CA ALA A 556 -6.48 6.20 -24.99
C ALA A 556 -7.62 5.16 -25.17
N ALA A 557 -8.11 5.01 -26.40
CA ALA A 557 -9.16 4.05 -26.74
C ALA A 557 -8.70 2.59 -26.56
N ALA A 558 -7.43 2.29 -26.83
CA ALA A 558 -6.86 0.96 -26.60
C ALA A 558 -6.66 0.63 -25.11
N ILE A 559 -6.49 1.65 -24.25
CA ILE A 559 -6.39 1.46 -22.79
C ILE A 559 -7.78 1.24 -22.17
N GLN A 560 -8.77 2.05 -22.56
CA GLN A 560 -10.17 1.94 -22.12
C GLN A 560 -11.13 1.89 -23.31
N PRO A 561 -11.30 0.72 -23.95
CA PRO A 561 -12.19 0.59 -25.11
C PRO A 561 -13.67 0.81 -24.77
N PHE A 562 -14.04 0.75 -23.49
CA PHE A 562 -15.42 0.88 -23.02
C PHE A 562 -15.80 2.31 -22.60
N ARG A 563 -14.86 3.26 -22.64
CA ARG A 563 -15.10 4.70 -22.39
C ARG A 563 -15.67 5.35 -23.66
N ARG A 564 -16.97 5.66 -23.62
CA ARG A 564 -17.71 6.21 -24.79
C ARG A 564 -17.18 7.57 -25.24
N ASP A 565 -16.85 8.43 -24.29
CA ASP A 565 -16.29 9.76 -24.53
C ASP A 565 -14.98 9.73 -25.33
N ILE A 566 -14.11 8.74 -25.07
CA ILE A 566 -12.87 8.54 -25.82
C ILE A 566 -13.18 8.10 -27.26
N SER A 567 -14.07 7.12 -27.42
CA SER A 567 -14.47 6.60 -28.73
C SER A 567 -15.16 7.67 -29.59
N GLU A 568 -16.00 8.51 -28.99
CA GLU A 568 -16.63 9.65 -29.68
C GLU A 568 -15.63 10.73 -30.05
N THR A 569 -14.66 11.02 -29.17
CA THR A 569 -13.58 11.97 -29.45
C THR A 569 -12.74 11.49 -30.62
N LEU A 570 -12.34 10.21 -30.64
CA LEU A 570 -11.59 9.63 -31.74
C LEU A 570 -12.35 9.79 -33.07
N LYS A 571 -13.64 9.46 -33.10
CA LYS A 571 -14.48 9.63 -34.31
C LYS A 571 -14.50 11.09 -34.79
N LYS A 572 -14.68 12.05 -33.87
CA LYS A 572 -14.71 13.49 -34.20
C LYS A 572 -13.38 13.96 -34.79
N LEU A 573 -12.26 13.57 -34.17
CA LEU A 573 -10.93 13.96 -34.65
C LEU A 573 -10.58 13.30 -35.98
N THR A 574 -10.91 12.02 -36.17
CA THR A 574 -10.69 11.30 -37.43
C THR A 574 -11.44 11.98 -38.58
N ALA A 575 -12.72 12.31 -38.37
CA ALA A 575 -13.51 13.06 -39.34
C ALA A 575 -12.93 14.45 -39.64
N ALA A 576 -12.43 15.16 -38.62
CA ALA A 576 -11.82 16.48 -38.78
C ALA A 576 -10.48 16.44 -39.53
N ALA A 577 -9.71 15.36 -39.41
CA ALA A 577 -8.44 15.17 -40.11
C ALA A 577 -8.60 14.67 -41.55
N GLY A 578 -9.81 14.32 -41.99
CA GLY A 578 -10.05 13.74 -43.31
C GLY A 578 -9.44 12.35 -43.50
N VAL A 579 -9.15 11.65 -42.39
CA VAL A 579 -8.69 10.26 -42.40
C VAL A 579 -9.94 9.37 -42.37
N PRO A 580 -10.06 8.36 -43.25
CA PRO A 580 -11.23 7.48 -43.29
C PRO A 580 -11.39 6.58 -42.05
#